data_AF-A0A835UPF4-F1
#
_entry.id   AF-A0A835UPF4-F1
#
_cell.length_a   1.000
_cell.length_b   1.000
_cell.length_c   1.000
_cell.angle_alpha   90.00
_cell.angle_beta   90.00
_cell.angle_gamma   90.00
#
_symmetry.space_group_name_H-M   'P 1'
#
loop_
_entity.id
_entity.type
_entity.pdbx_description
1 polymer ?
#
loop_
_entity_poly.entity_id
_entity_poly.type
_entity_poly.pdbx_seq_one_letter_code
_entity_poly.pdbx_strand_id
1 'polypeptide(L)'
;MILAKMKDIAEAFLSCAIREAVITVPACFNDSQRQITNDAGVIAGINIIRIINEPTAAAIACGLDKKTSIMGEKKVLIFDLGGGTFDVSLLSIEEVIFEVKATAEDTHIGGEDFDNRFVNIASRSSNGSIRKTSAALFAASAASAPRARAQSAAFPPQRRPP
;
A
#
# COMPACT_ATOMS: atom_id res chain seq x y z
N MET A 1 -10.18 1.19 -16.08
CA MET A 1 -10.17 0.31 -14.89
C MET A 1 -8.73 -0.01 -14.49
N ILE A 2 -8.41 -0.03 -13.19
CA ILE A 2 -7.03 -0.22 -12.68
C ILE A 2 -6.52 -1.64 -12.91
N LEU A 3 -7.30 -2.68 -12.57
CA LEU A 3 -6.86 -4.08 -12.71
C LEU A 3 -6.53 -4.46 -14.16
N ALA A 4 -7.35 -4.03 -15.12
CA ALA A 4 -7.06 -4.22 -16.54
C ALA A 4 -5.73 -3.54 -16.94
N LYS A 5 -5.47 -2.34 -16.44
CA LYS A 5 -4.20 -1.65 -16.71
C LYS A 5 -3.00 -2.38 -16.10
N MET A 6 -3.14 -2.92 -14.89
CA MET A 6 -2.07 -3.71 -14.25
C MET A 6 -1.79 -5.00 -15.02
N LYS A 7 -2.84 -5.65 -15.55
CA LYS A 7 -2.72 -6.79 -16.47
C LYS A 7 -1.90 -6.43 -17.69
N ASP A 8 -2.28 -5.36 -18.41
CA ASP A 8 -1.58 -4.93 -19.62
C ASP A 8 -0.09 -4.67 -19.37
N ILE A 9 0.24 -4.05 -18.22
CA ILE A 9 1.63 -3.80 -17.82
C ILE A 9 2.37 -5.12 -17.57
N ALA A 10 1.76 -6.07 -16.85
CA ALA A 10 2.37 -7.36 -16.56
C ALA A 10 2.56 -8.20 -17.85
N GLU A 11 1.57 -8.22 -18.74
CA GLU A 11 1.64 -8.92 -20.03
C GLU A 11 2.73 -8.32 -20.93
N ALA A 12 2.83 -6.99 -20.98
CA ALA A 12 3.90 -6.31 -21.72
C ALA A 12 5.29 -6.63 -21.16
N PHE A 13 5.43 -6.69 -19.83
CA PHE A 13 6.71 -7.01 -19.18
C PHE A 13 7.13 -8.48 -19.39
N LEU A 14 6.19 -9.42 -19.29
CA LEU A 14 6.46 -10.86 -19.37
C LEU A 14 6.35 -11.42 -20.80
N SER A 15 5.82 -10.64 -21.75
CA SER A 15 5.55 -11.07 -23.12
C SER A 15 4.65 -12.31 -23.22
N CYS A 16 3.73 -12.48 -22.27
CA CYS A 16 2.80 -13.60 -22.22
C CYS A 16 1.45 -13.15 -21.64
N ALA A 17 0.39 -13.92 -21.92
CA ALA A 17 -0.95 -13.63 -21.41
C ALA A 17 -1.05 -13.95 -19.91
N ILE A 18 -1.60 -13.02 -19.13
CA ILE A 18 -1.83 -13.19 -17.69
C ILE A 18 -3.31 -13.54 -17.46
N ARG A 19 -3.53 -14.71 -16.86
CA ARG A 19 -4.88 -15.26 -16.63
C ARG A 19 -5.26 -15.33 -15.16
N GLU A 20 -4.27 -15.34 -14.27
CA GLU A 20 -4.47 -15.57 -12.84
C GLU A 20 -3.71 -14.53 -12.02
N ALA A 21 -4.28 -14.14 -10.90
CA ALA A 21 -3.64 -13.20 -9.97
C ALA A 21 -3.99 -13.51 -8.52
N VAL A 22 -3.08 -13.12 -7.63
CA VAL A 22 -3.36 -12.94 -6.20
C VAL A 22 -3.48 -11.45 -5.95
N ILE A 23 -4.52 -11.04 -5.23
CA ILE A 23 -4.77 -9.62 -4.93
C ILE A 23 -4.76 -9.41 -3.42
N THR A 24 -4.11 -8.34 -2.99
CA THR A 24 -4.12 -7.89 -1.59
C THR A 24 -5.34 -7.01 -1.32
N VAL A 25 -5.89 -7.09 -0.12
CA VAL A 25 -6.92 -6.17 0.39
C VAL A 25 -6.63 -5.76 1.84
N PRO A 26 -7.18 -4.64 2.32
CA PRO A 26 -7.10 -4.26 3.72
C PRO A 26 -7.58 -5.38 4.65
N ALA A 27 -6.98 -5.51 5.83
CA ALA A 27 -7.34 -6.59 6.76
C ALA A 27 -8.78 -6.45 7.30
N CYS A 28 -9.31 -5.21 7.34
CA CYS A 28 -10.67 -4.88 7.76
C CYS A 28 -11.75 -5.28 6.75
N PHE A 29 -11.39 -5.63 5.51
CA PHE A 29 -12.37 -5.92 4.45
C PHE A 29 -13.26 -7.09 4.82
N ASN A 30 -14.56 -6.86 4.77
CA ASN A 30 -15.58 -7.89 4.95
C ASN A 30 -15.78 -8.72 3.66
N ASP A 31 -16.57 -9.78 3.77
CA ASP A 31 -16.81 -10.73 2.67
C ASP A 31 -17.41 -10.07 1.42
N SER A 32 -18.29 -9.09 1.59
CA SER A 32 -18.91 -8.37 0.47
C SER A 32 -17.87 -7.55 -0.29
N GLN A 33 -17.02 -6.81 0.41
CA GLN A 33 -15.94 -6.03 -0.22
C GLN A 33 -14.94 -6.95 -0.93
N ARG A 34 -14.62 -8.10 -0.34
CA ARG A 34 -13.77 -9.13 -0.98
C ARG A 34 -14.41 -9.69 -2.24
N GLN A 35 -15.72 -9.95 -2.22
CA GLN A 35 -16.44 -10.41 -3.39
C GLN A 35 -16.44 -9.36 -4.51
N ILE A 36 -16.62 -8.08 -4.18
CA ILE A 36 -16.52 -6.99 -5.15
C ILE A 36 -15.12 -6.94 -5.78
N THR A 37 -14.06 -7.18 -5.00
CA THR A 37 -12.70 -7.28 -5.54
C THR A 37 -12.56 -8.47 -6.50
N ASN A 38 -13.14 -9.63 -6.19
CA ASN A 38 -13.17 -10.80 -7.09
C ASN A 38 -13.89 -10.48 -8.41
N ASP A 39 -15.07 -9.86 -8.32
CA ASP A 39 -15.88 -9.49 -9.48
C ASP A 39 -15.14 -8.47 -10.37
N ALA A 40 -14.40 -7.53 -9.76
CA ALA A 40 -13.56 -6.60 -10.48
C ALA A 40 -12.44 -7.31 -11.28
N GLY A 41 -11.91 -8.43 -10.77
CA GLY A 41 -10.98 -9.29 -11.51
C GLY A 41 -11.61 -9.93 -12.74
N VAL A 42 -12.84 -10.45 -12.59
CA VAL A 42 -13.61 -11.04 -13.71
C VAL A 42 -13.83 -10.00 -14.81
N ILE A 43 -14.25 -8.78 -14.45
CA ILE A 43 -14.43 -7.68 -15.40
C ILE A 43 -13.11 -7.31 -16.10
N ALA A 44 -11.98 -7.41 -15.39
CA ALA A 44 -10.65 -7.19 -15.96
C ALA A 44 -10.10 -8.38 -16.78
N GLY A 45 -10.84 -9.49 -16.85
CA GLY A 45 -10.40 -10.71 -17.54
C GLY A 45 -9.22 -11.41 -16.85
N ILE A 46 -9.19 -11.40 -15.52
CA ILE A 46 -8.21 -12.12 -14.69
C ILE A 46 -8.96 -12.93 -13.63
N ASN A 47 -8.60 -14.20 -13.48
CA ASN A 47 -9.09 -15.04 -12.40
C ASN A 47 -8.32 -14.74 -11.10
N ILE A 48 -9.00 -14.28 -10.06
CA ILE A 48 -8.38 -14.04 -8.75
C ILE A 48 -8.37 -15.35 -7.97
N ILE A 49 -7.22 -16.03 -7.95
CA ILE A 49 -7.06 -17.35 -7.32
C ILE A 49 -7.02 -17.26 -5.80
N ARG A 50 -6.68 -16.09 -5.26
CA ARG A 50 -6.65 -15.83 -3.82
C ARG A 50 -6.70 -14.33 -3.54
N ILE A 51 -7.52 -13.97 -2.56
CA ILE A 51 -7.41 -12.68 -1.89
C ILE A 51 -6.61 -12.89 -0.60
N ILE A 52 -5.60 -12.06 -0.38
CA ILE A 52 -4.78 -12.09 0.84
C ILE A 52 -4.88 -10.74 1.55
N ASN A 53 -4.72 -10.75 2.87
CA ASN A 53 -4.66 -9.50 3.64
C ASN A 53 -3.32 -8.83 3.38
N GLU A 54 -3.34 -7.51 3.16
CA GLU A 54 -2.14 -6.67 3.03
C GLU A 54 -1.09 -6.91 4.12
N PRO A 55 -1.41 -6.91 5.42
CA PRO A 55 -0.39 -7.13 6.45
C PRO A 55 0.20 -8.54 6.41
N THR A 56 -0.56 -9.54 5.97
CA THR A 56 -0.04 -10.90 5.75
C THR A 56 0.90 -10.94 4.56
N ALA A 57 0.53 -10.28 3.45
CA ALA A 57 1.38 -10.17 2.27
C ALA A 57 2.71 -9.47 2.59
N ALA A 58 2.66 -8.40 3.39
CA ALA A 58 3.84 -7.68 3.87
C ALA A 58 4.74 -8.56 4.74
N ALA A 59 4.16 -9.34 5.67
CA ALA A 59 4.93 -10.26 6.51
C ALA A 59 5.64 -11.35 5.68
N ILE A 60 4.97 -11.91 4.67
CA ILE A 60 5.55 -12.86 3.72
C ILE A 60 6.69 -12.20 2.92
N ALA A 61 6.47 -10.99 2.39
CA ALA A 61 7.47 -10.27 1.61
C ALA A 61 8.75 -9.94 2.41
N CYS A 62 8.60 -9.65 3.71
CA CYS A 62 9.72 -9.46 4.64
C CYS A 62 10.50 -10.75 4.94
N GLY A 63 10.06 -11.91 4.43
CA GLY A 63 10.70 -13.20 4.67
C GLY A 63 10.48 -13.71 6.09
N LEU A 64 9.43 -13.27 6.77
CA LEU A 64 9.11 -13.70 8.14
C LEU A 64 8.53 -15.12 8.18
N ASP A 65 8.13 -15.65 7.02
CA ASP A 65 7.79 -17.05 6.75
C ASP A 65 9.01 -17.99 6.80
N LYS A 66 10.23 -17.46 6.64
CA LYS A 66 11.44 -18.28 6.61
C LYS A 66 11.77 -18.78 8.02
N LYS A 67 12.07 -20.08 8.11
CA LYS A 67 12.57 -20.79 9.31
C LYS A 67 13.97 -20.34 9.75
N THR A 68 14.22 -19.04 9.77
CA THR A 68 15.47 -18.47 10.22
C THR A 68 15.48 -18.44 11.74
N SER A 69 16.11 -19.46 12.31
CA SER A 69 16.81 -19.53 13.61
C SER A 69 16.07 -19.25 14.91
N ILE A 70 14.79 -18.87 14.90
CA ILE A 70 14.02 -18.61 16.12
C ILE A 70 12.98 -19.73 16.28
N MET A 71 13.14 -20.56 17.30
CA MET A 71 12.12 -21.54 17.69
C MET A 71 11.02 -20.80 18.47
N GLY A 72 9.77 -20.92 18.01
CA GLY A 72 8.58 -20.40 18.70
C GLY A 72 7.85 -19.27 17.99
N GLU A 73 6.74 -18.85 18.60
CA GLU A 73 5.84 -17.79 18.15
C GLU A 73 6.59 -16.44 17.99
N LYS A 74 6.48 -15.81 16.81
CA LYS A 74 6.98 -14.46 16.56
C LYS A 74 5.82 -13.46 16.55
N LYS A 75 5.95 -12.38 17.32
CA LYS A 75 5.02 -11.26 17.27
C LYS A 75 5.57 -10.17 16.38
N VAL A 76 4.79 -9.74 15.39
CA VAL A 76 5.18 -8.79 14.36
C VAL A 76 4.16 -7.67 14.30
N LEU A 77 4.63 -6.42 14.35
CA LEU A 77 3.81 -5.25 14.09
C LEU A 77 4.03 -4.82 12.64
N ILE A 78 2.97 -4.82 11.84
CA ILE A 78 2.95 -4.24 10.51
C ILE A 78 2.41 -2.82 10.65
N PHE A 79 3.17 -1.85 10.14
CA PHE A 79 2.80 -0.45 10.04
C PHE A 79 2.73 -0.12 8.55
N ASP A 80 1.53 0.17 8.06
CA ASP A 80 1.28 0.51 6.66
C ASP A 80 0.66 1.91 6.57
N LEU A 81 1.42 2.87 6.07
CA LEU A 81 0.97 4.24 5.84
C LEU A 81 0.92 4.49 4.34
N GLY A 82 -0.27 4.31 3.79
CA GLY A 82 -0.56 4.41 2.37
C GLY A 82 -0.84 5.83 1.90
N GLY A 83 -1.42 5.93 0.70
CA GLY A 83 -1.77 7.21 0.09
C GLY A 83 -2.95 7.92 0.75
N GLY A 84 -3.90 7.17 1.32
CA GLY A 84 -5.10 7.73 1.98
C GLY A 84 -5.56 6.95 3.20
N THR A 85 -4.89 5.86 3.55
CA THR A 85 -5.20 5.05 4.73
C THR A 85 -3.94 4.80 5.53
N PHE A 86 -4.14 4.61 6.83
CA PHE A 86 -3.12 4.19 7.76
C PHE A 86 -3.60 2.97 8.52
N ASP A 87 -2.89 1.86 8.37
CA ASP A 87 -3.22 0.56 8.92
C ASP A 87 -2.11 0.05 9.84
N VAL A 88 -2.48 -0.43 11.02
CA VAL A 88 -1.58 -1.08 11.96
C VAL A 88 -2.13 -2.45 12.30
N SER A 89 -1.33 -3.49 12.08
CA SER A 89 -1.72 -4.87 12.37
C SER A 89 -0.68 -5.58 13.23
N LEU A 90 -1.13 -6.24 14.29
CA LEU A 90 -0.32 -7.13 15.11
C LEU A 90 -0.53 -8.57 14.64
N LEU A 91 0.53 -9.20 14.17
CA LEU A 91 0.54 -10.58 13.72
C LEU A 91 1.28 -11.45 14.72
N SER A 92 0.76 -12.65 14.92
CA SER A 92 1.50 -13.79 15.44
C SER A 92 1.85 -14.71 14.28
N ILE A 93 3.11 -15.12 14.23
CA ILE A 93 3.62 -16.00 13.18
C ILE A 93 4.24 -17.22 13.85
N GLU A 94 3.71 -18.40 13.53
CA GLU A 94 4.23 -19.68 13.97
C GLU A 94 4.39 -20.60 12.75
N GLU A 95 5.64 -20.94 12.44
CA GLU A 95 6.04 -21.66 11.23
C GLU A 95 5.52 -21.01 9.92
N VAL A 96 4.39 -21.49 9.40
CA VAL A 96 3.72 -21.04 8.18
C VAL A 96 2.34 -20.43 8.45
N ILE A 97 1.93 -20.35 9.71
CA ILE A 97 0.64 -19.81 10.13
C ILE A 97 0.84 -18.34 10.46
N PHE A 98 0.07 -17.49 9.77
CA PHE A 98 0.02 -16.05 9.99
C PHE A 98 -1.33 -15.71 10.60
N GLU A 99 -1.34 -15.36 11.87
CA GLU A 99 -2.57 -15.00 12.58
C GLU A 99 -2.57 -13.50 12.89
N VAL A 100 -3.56 -12.78 12.34
CA VAL A 100 -3.77 -11.38 12.69
C VAL A 100 -4.47 -11.34 14.06
N LYS A 101 -3.76 -10.83 15.07
CA LYS A 101 -4.26 -10.74 16.45
C LYS A 101 -5.09 -9.48 16.69
N ALA A 102 -4.71 -8.38 16.04
CA ALA A 102 -5.43 -7.11 16.10
C ALA A 102 -5.10 -6.26 14.89
N THR A 103 -6.07 -5.47 14.44
CA THR A 103 -5.88 -4.43 13.41
C THR A 103 -6.58 -3.16 13.88
N ALA A 104 -5.93 -2.03 13.65
CA ALA A 104 -6.51 -0.70 13.76
C ALA A 104 -6.23 0.06 12.46
N GLU A 105 -7.19 0.88 12.04
CA GLU A 105 -7.15 1.60 10.77
C GLU A 105 -7.68 3.02 10.97
N ASP A 106 -7.07 3.97 10.26
CA ASP A 106 -7.61 5.29 10.01
C ASP A 106 -7.68 5.54 8.50
N THR A 107 -8.90 5.60 7.97
CA THR A 107 -9.17 5.79 6.54
C THR A 107 -9.07 7.24 6.07
N HIS A 108 -8.67 8.16 6.95
CA HIS A 108 -8.62 9.61 6.68
C HIS A 108 -7.23 10.20 6.95
N ILE A 109 -6.20 9.37 6.95
CA ILE A 109 -4.82 9.82 7.06
C ILE A 109 -3.91 9.01 6.12
N GLY A 110 -3.20 9.70 5.24
CA GLY A 110 -2.23 9.11 4.34
C GLY A 110 -1.37 10.14 3.62
N GLY A 111 -0.66 9.68 2.57
CA GLY A 111 0.15 10.51 1.67
C GLY A 111 -0.53 11.79 1.19
N GLU A 112 -1.83 11.73 0.89
CA GLU A 112 -2.62 12.86 0.41
C GLU A 112 -2.68 14.00 1.45
N ASP A 113 -2.77 13.68 2.74
CA ASP A 113 -2.77 14.69 3.81
C ASP A 113 -1.41 15.39 3.92
N PHE A 114 -0.32 14.64 3.75
CA PHE A 114 1.02 15.21 3.69
C PHE A 114 1.15 16.13 2.48
N ASP A 115 0.71 15.70 1.31
CA ASP A 115 0.72 16.50 0.07
C ASP A 115 -0.10 17.79 0.24
N ASN A 116 -1.32 17.68 0.76
CA ASN A 116 -2.18 18.82 1.07
C ASN A 116 -1.51 19.77 2.07
N ARG A 117 -0.81 19.25 3.07
CA ARG A 117 -0.06 20.08 4.02
C ARG A 117 1.11 20.80 3.36
N PHE A 118 1.86 20.14 2.48
CA PHE A 118 2.94 20.75 1.71
C PHE A 118 2.42 21.87 0.79
N VAL A 119 1.33 21.62 0.06
CA VAL A 119 0.69 22.64 -0.79
C VAL A 119 0.23 23.84 0.05
N ASN A 120 -0.38 23.60 1.21
CA ASN A 120 -0.81 24.66 2.11
C ASN A 120 0.36 25.52 2.60
N ILE A 121 1.49 24.91 2.98
CA ILE A 121 2.71 25.63 3.39
C ILE A 121 3.25 26.46 2.22
N ALA A 122 3.39 25.87 1.03
CA ALA A 122 3.89 26.56 -0.16
C ALA A 122 3.01 27.77 -0.55
N SER A 123 1.68 27.62 -0.47
CA SER A 123 0.74 28.71 -0.79
C SER A 123 0.88 29.92 0.16
N ARG A 124 1.16 29.67 1.44
CA ARG A 124 1.41 30.72 2.45
C ARG A 124 2.73 31.43 2.22
N SER A 125 3.80 30.70 1.90
CA SER A 125 5.12 31.29 1.62
C SER A 125 5.15 32.13 0.33
N SER A 126 4.24 31.86 -0.61
CA SER A 126 4.16 32.56 -1.90
C SER A 126 3.33 33.85 -1.88
N ASN A 127 3.00 34.36 -0.68
CA ASN A 127 2.20 35.58 -0.47
C ASN A 127 0.86 35.60 -1.26
N GLY A 128 0.22 34.44 -1.43
CA GLY A 128 -1.06 34.31 -2.14
C GLY A 128 -0.98 34.25 -3.68
N SER A 129 0.22 34.21 -4.27
CA SER A 129 0.37 34.17 -5.75
C SER A 129 -0.06 32.83 -6.37
N ILE A 130 -0.06 31.74 -5.59
CA ILE A 130 -0.67 30.47 -6.01
C ILE A 130 -2.19 30.63 -5.95
N ARG A 131 -2.81 30.95 -7.08
CA ARG A 131 -4.28 31.00 -7.20
C ARG A 131 -4.85 29.64 -6.82
N LYS A 132 -5.87 29.62 -5.95
CA LYS A 132 -6.65 28.42 -5.59
C LYS A 132 -7.57 27.95 -6.72
N THR A 133 -7.08 27.96 -7.96
CA THR A 133 -7.74 27.28 -9.08
C THR A 133 -7.44 25.79 -8.99
N SER A 134 -8.45 24.95 -9.24
CA SER A 134 -8.35 23.49 -9.21
C SER A 134 -7.14 22.94 -10.00
N ALA A 135 -6.82 23.54 -11.15
CA ALA A 135 -5.64 23.15 -11.94
C ALA A 135 -4.29 23.49 -11.28
N ALA A 136 -4.18 24.64 -10.60
CA ALA A 136 -2.94 25.06 -9.92
C ALA A 136 -2.70 24.26 -8.63
N LEU A 137 -3.77 23.94 -7.90
CA LEU A 137 -3.73 23.02 -6.76
C LEU A 137 -3.33 21.60 -7.18
N PHE A 138 -3.91 21.10 -8.29
CA PHE A 138 -3.57 19.78 -8.83
C PHE A 138 -2.10 19.70 -9.26
N ALA A 139 -1.59 20.72 -9.96
CA ALA A 139 -0.17 20.79 -10.33
C ALA A 139 0.75 20.87 -9.10
N ALA A 140 0.36 21.62 -8.07
CA ALA A 140 1.12 21.73 -6.83
C ALA A 140 1.17 20.40 -6.04
N SER A 141 0.04 19.67 -5.98
CA SER A 141 -0.04 18.34 -5.36
C SER A 141 0.76 17.31 -6.16
N ALA A 142 0.65 17.29 -7.50
CA ALA A 142 1.45 16.41 -8.34
C ALA A 142 2.97 16.66 -8.20
N ALA A 143 3.37 17.90 -7.87
CA ALA A 143 4.75 18.27 -7.61
C ALA A 143 5.21 18.02 -6.16
N SER A 144 4.29 17.90 -5.19
CA SER A 144 4.64 17.65 -3.79
C SER A 144 5.04 16.19 -3.54
N ALA A 145 4.34 15.22 -4.13
CA ALA A 145 4.64 13.81 -3.91
C ALA A 145 6.08 13.40 -4.30
N PRO A 146 6.62 13.80 -5.48
CA PRO A 146 8.02 13.54 -5.81
C PRO A 146 9.00 14.22 -4.84
N ARG A 147 8.66 15.42 -4.36
CA ARG A 147 9.52 16.20 -3.45
C ARG A 147 9.53 15.59 -2.04
N ALA A 148 8.39 15.14 -1.55
CA ALA A 148 8.28 14.39 -0.30
C ALA A 148 9.10 13.09 -0.37
N ARG A 149 8.99 12.34 -1.48
CA ARG A 149 9.80 11.13 -1.73
C ARG A 149 11.31 11.41 -1.78
N ALA A 150 11.72 12.52 -2.39
CA ALA A 150 13.12 12.91 -2.45
C ALA A 150 13.68 13.27 -1.06
N GLN A 151 12.88 13.92 -0.20
CA GLN A 151 13.27 14.24 1.18
C GLN A 151 13.35 12.99 2.05
N SER A 152 12.45 12.01 1.89
CA SER A 152 12.52 10.74 2.63
C SER A 152 13.71 9.88 2.18
N ALA A 153 14.06 9.90 0.89
CA ALA A 153 15.21 9.16 0.36
C ALA A 153 16.58 9.66 0.88
N ALA A 154 16.63 10.88 1.43
CA ALA A 154 17.82 11.41 2.10
C ALA A 154 18.12 10.72 3.45
N PHE A 155 17.17 9.93 3.98
CA PHE A 155 17.33 9.09 5.17
C PHE A 155 17.20 7.61 4.78
N PRO A 156 18.27 6.96 4.28
CA PRO A 156 18.19 5.56 3.87
C PRO A 156 17.81 4.69 5.07
N PRO A 157 17.01 3.61 4.87
CA PRO A 157 16.68 2.69 5.94
C PRO A 157 17.97 2.10 6.50
N GLN A 158 18.18 2.26 7.81
CA GLN A 158 19.29 1.61 8.49
C GLN A 158 19.06 0.10 8.41
N ARG A 159 19.84 -0.59 7.58
CA ARG A 159 19.90 -2.05 7.61
C ARG A 159 20.33 -2.45 9.01
N ARG A 160 19.52 -3.27 9.70
CA ARG A 160 20.01 -3.90 10.93
C ARG A 160 21.27 -4.70 10.58
N PRO A 161 22.35 -4.59 11.39
CA PRO A 161 23.47 -5.51 11.27
C PRO A 161 22.98 -6.96 11.52
N PRO A 162 23.68 -7.95 10.94
CA PRO A 162 23.32 -9.38 11.03
C PRO A 162 23.27 -9.88 12.47
#